data_AF-A0A2D9TRM7-F1
#
_entry.id   AF-A0A2D9TRM7-F1
#
_cell.length_a   1.000
_cell.length_b   1.000
_cell.length_c   1.000
_cell.angle_alpha   90.00
_cell.angle_beta   90.00
_cell.angle_gamma   90.00
#
_symmetry.space_group_name_H-M   'P 1'
#
loop_
_entity.id
_entity.type
_entity.pdbx_description
1 polymer ?
#
loop_
_entity_poly.entity_id
_entity_poly.type
_entity_poly.pdbx_seq_one_letter_code
_entity_poly.pdbx_strand_id
1 'polypeptide(L)'
;MDLWVGHWLSGQRFSATDVDCAITVMLKILDGKCKMKPLEKQVMAALYRQLRTRTGELMGHDLHEFIRTVSACLTEAHKDRVYEQRVLAETRLSRPVMKAFKARIRAQGLFAMPASLTRQIEELDDAD
;
A
#
# COMPACT_ATOMS: atom_id res chain seq x y z
N MET A 1 6.45 11.99 -2.74
CA MET A 1 6.12 10.55 -2.89
C MET A 1 5.17 10.26 -4.07
N ASP A 2 3.96 10.85 -4.12
CA ASP A 2 2.94 10.46 -5.12
C ASP A 2 3.37 10.70 -6.58
N LEU A 3 4.16 11.76 -6.85
CA LEU A 3 4.72 12.02 -8.20
C LEU A 3 5.67 10.93 -8.68
N TRP A 4 6.57 10.45 -7.80
CA TRP A 4 7.49 9.34 -8.11
C TRP A 4 6.69 8.08 -8.44
N VAL A 5 5.74 7.72 -7.57
CA VAL A 5 4.95 6.49 -7.76
C VAL A 5 4.07 6.61 -9.00
N GLY A 6 3.50 7.78 -9.29
CA GLY A 6 2.73 8.03 -10.50
C GLY A 6 3.56 7.86 -11.78
N HIS A 7 4.76 8.45 -11.82
CA HIS A 7 5.70 8.28 -12.94
C HIS A 7 6.15 6.83 -13.10
N TRP A 8 6.50 6.16 -12.00
CA TRP A 8 6.83 4.74 -12.04
C TRP A 8 5.66 3.91 -12.57
N LEU A 9 4.44 4.19 -12.10
CA LEU A 9 3.22 3.45 -12.45
C LEU A 9 2.83 3.59 -13.94
N SER A 10 3.11 4.73 -14.59
CA SER A 10 2.77 4.92 -16.01
C SER A 10 3.49 3.94 -16.96
N GLY A 11 4.62 3.38 -16.53
CA GLY A 11 5.36 2.35 -17.27
C GLY A 11 4.96 0.91 -16.94
N GLN A 12 4.01 0.69 -16.02
CA GLN A 12 3.69 -0.64 -15.48
C GLN A 12 2.29 -1.10 -15.86
N ARG A 13 2.13 -2.42 -16.00
CA ARG A 13 0.81 -3.06 -16.06
C ARG A 13 0.45 -3.62 -14.69
N PHE A 14 -0.78 -3.34 -14.26
CA PHE A 14 -1.35 -3.86 -13.01
C PHE A 14 -2.62 -4.63 -13.32
N SER A 15 -2.68 -5.87 -12.87
CA SER A 15 -3.88 -6.70 -12.89
C SER A 15 -4.81 -6.35 -11.71
N ALA A 16 -6.04 -6.83 -11.74
CA ALA A 16 -6.97 -6.73 -10.61
C ALA A 16 -6.38 -7.37 -9.33
N THR A 17 -5.70 -8.51 -9.46
CA THR A 17 -4.99 -9.16 -8.35
C THR A 17 -3.87 -8.30 -7.77
N ASP A 18 -3.19 -7.49 -8.57
CA ASP A 18 -2.17 -6.57 -8.06
C ASP A 18 -2.79 -5.43 -7.23
N VAL A 19 -4.02 -5.03 -7.57
CA VAL A 19 -4.80 -4.07 -6.77
C VAL A 19 -5.16 -4.71 -5.43
N ASP A 20 -5.62 -5.97 -5.40
CA ASP A 20 -5.86 -6.70 -4.14
C ASP A 20 -4.60 -6.78 -3.27
N CYS A 21 -3.43 -6.99 -3.89
CA CYS A 21 -2.15 -6.99 -3.18
C CYS A 21 -1.86 -5.62 -2.56
N ALA A 22 -2.09 -4.53 -3.29
CA ALA A 22 -1.90 -3.18 -2.79
C ALA A 22 -2.87 -2.84 -1.64
N ILE A 23 -4.15 -3.21 -1.77
CA ILE A 23 -5.16 -3.08 -0.71
C ILE A 23 -4.72 -3.84 0.54
N THR A 24 -4.31 -5.11 0.38
CA THR A 24 -3.87 -5.95 1.50
C THR A 24 -2.66 -5.35 2.21
N VAL A 25 -1.68 -4.82 1.47
CA VAL A 25 -0.52 -4.14 2.10
C VAL A 25 -0.95 -2.88 2.82
N MET A 26 -1.87 -2.08 2.27
CA MET A 26 -2.39 -0.88 2.93
C MET A 26 -3.07 -1.21 4.26
N LEU A 27 -3.91 -2.25 4.30
CA LEU A 27 -4.53 -2.74 5.54
C LEU A 27 -3.48 -3.19 6.57
N LYS A 28 -2.41 -3.85 6.13
CA LYS A 28 -1.29 -4.22 7.02
C LYS A 28 -0.55 -3.01 7.57
N ILE A 29 -0.46 -1.92 6.80
CA ILE A 29 0.16 -0.67 7.25
C ILE A 29 -0.73 -0.04 8.32
N LEU A 30 -2.04 0.07 8.06
CA LEU A 30 -3.02 0.62 9.00
C LEU A 30 -3.12 -0.19 10.30
N ASP A 31 -3.03 -1.53 10.24
CA ASP A 31 -3.00 -2.41 11.42
C ASP A 31 -1.64 -2.48 12.11
N GLY A 32 -0.62 -1.75 11.63
CA GLY A 32 0.74 -1.81 12.18
C GLY A 32 1.46 -3.16 12.03
N LYS A 33 0.90 -4.12 11.26
CA LYS A 33 1.49 -5.46 11.04
C LYS A 33 2.45 -5.52 9.84
N CYS A 34 2.57 -4.45 9.06
CA CYS A 34 3.50 -4.39 7.94
C CYS A 34 4.97 -4.29 8.42
N LYS A 35 5.83 -5.20 7.96
CA LYS A 35 7.26 -5.30 8.31
C LYS A 35 8.21 -4.63 7.31
N MET A 36 7.68 -3.90 6.33
CA MET A 36 8.48 -3.12 5.38
C MET A 36 9.15 -1.95 6.09
N LYS A 37 10.25 -1.40 5.54
CA LYS A 37 10.89 -0.20 6.10
C LYS A 37 9.94 1.00 6.07
N PRO A 38 10.10 2.03 6.94
CA PRO A 38 9.21 3.20 6.96
C PRO A 38 8.99 3.82 5.58
N LEU A 39 10.08 4.09 4.85
CA LEU A 39 10.04 4.61 3.49
C LEU A 39 9.28 3.69 2.51
N GLU A 40 9.54 2.38 2.57
CA GLU A 40 8.82 1.40 1.74
C GLU A 40 7.32 1.38 2.05
N LYS A 41 6.91 1.57 3.31
CA LYS A 41 5.49 1.68 3.69
C LYS A 41 4.87 2.93 3.08
N GLN A 42 5.56 4.07 3.12
CA GLN A 42 5.09 5.31 2.49
C GLN A 42 4.93 5.14 0.97
N VAL A 43 5.89 4.48 0.30
CA VAL A 43 5.81 4.15 -1.14
C VAL A 43 4.60 3.25 -1.42
N MET A 44 4.36 2.22 -0.61
CA MET A 44 3.20 1.33 -0.77
C MET A 44 1.87 2.04 -0.52
N ALA A 45 1.81 2.95 0.45
CA ALA A 45 0.62 3.77 0.69
C ALA A 45 0.33 4.71 -0.51
N ALA A 46 1.37 5.30 -1.10
CA ALA A 46 1.25 6.08 -2.34
C ALA A 46 0.81 5.22 -3.52
N LEU A 47 1.36 4.00 -3.67
CA LEU A 47 0.93 3.07 -4.71
C LEU A 47 -0.55 2.71 -4.56
N TYR A 48 -0.98 2.38 -3.34
CA TYR A 48 -2.40 2.13 -3.05
C TYR A 48 -3.26 3.33 -3.45
N ARG A 49 -2.86 4.56 -3.08
CA ARG A 49 -3.61 5.77 -3.47
C ARG A 49 -3.76 5.88 -4.99
N GLN A 50 -2.71 5.63 -5.76
CA GLN A 50 -2.79 5.68 -7.23
C GLN A 50 -3.70 4.59 -7.83
N LEU A 51 -3.87 3.47 -7.13
CA LEU A 51 -4.68 2.33 -7.56
C LEU A 51 -6.11 2.34 -7.01
N ARG A 52 -6.45 3.23 -6.06
CA ARG A 52 -7.69 3.20 -5.28
C ARG A 52 -9.00 3.34 -6.07
N THR A 53 -8.91 3.75 -7.34
CA THR A 53 -10.07 3.85 -8.26
C THR A 53 -10.25 2.62 -9.14
N ARG A 54 -9.31 1.66 -9.07
CA ARG A 54 -9.37 0.39 -9.80
C ARG A 54 -9.98 -0.67 -8.90
N THR A 55 -10.77 -1.56 -9.49
CA THR A 55 -11.37 -2.69 -8.77
C THR A 55 -10.38 -3.84 -8.68
N GLY A 56 -10.27 -4.45 -7.50
CA GLY A 56 -9.54 -5.70 -7.30
C GLY A 56 -10.35 -6.92 -7.75
N GLU A 57 -9.71 -8.08 -7.82
CA GLU A 57 -10.40 -9.35 -8.13
C GLU A 57 -11.21 -9.83 -6.91
N LEU A 58 -10.65 -9.64 -5.71
CA LEU A 58 -11.17 -10.16 -4.44
C LEU A 58 -11.75 -9.08 -3.53
N MET A 59 -11.42 -7.82 -3.81
CA MET A 59 -11.71 -6.66 -2.97
C MET A 59 -12.41 -5.57 -3.79
N GLY A 60 -13.56 -5.12 -3.27
CA GLY A 60 -14.44 -4.18 -3.95
C GLY A 60 -14.40 -2.77 -3.40
N HIS A 61 -15.32 -1.94 -3.90
CA HIS A 61 -15.43 -0.52 -3.60
C HIS A 61 -15.60 -0.22 -2.09
N ASP A 62 -16.39 -1.01 -1.36
CA ASP A 62 -16.65 -0.81 0.07
C ASP A 62 -15.36 -0.80 0.90
N LEU A 63 -14.39 -1.63 0.52
CA LEU A 63 -13.11 -1.69 1.21
C LEU A 63 -12.23 -0.47 0.91
N HIS A 64 -12.30 0.06 -0.31
CA HIS A 64 -11.64 1.33 -0.65
C HIS A 64 -12.23 2.50 0.14
N GLU A 65 -13.55 2.53 0.29
CA GLU A 65 -14.22 3.56 1.09
C GLU A 65 -13.82 3.46 2.56
N PHE A 66 -13.81 2.25 3.14
CA PHE A 66 -13.34 2.03 4.49
C PHE A 66 -11.90 2.51 4.67
N ILE A 67 -10.98 2.10 3.79
CA ILE A 67 -9.57 2.51 3.85
C ILE A 67 -9.43 4.04 3.73
N ARG A 68 -10.22 4.69 2.88
CA ARG A 68 -10.22 6.16 2.74
C ARG A 68 -10.59 6.83 4.05
N THR A 69 -11.63 6.36 4.73
CA THR A 69 -12.08 6.89 6.04
C THR A 69 -10.99 6.75 7.09
N VAL A 70 -10.43 5.54 7.26
CA VAL A 70 -9.44 5.30 8.32
C VAL A 70 -8.06 5.89 8.00
N SER A 71 -7.73 6.13 6.73
CA SER A 71 -6.49 6.80 6.35
C SER A 71 -6.53 8.31 6.64
N ALA A 72 -7.72 8.92 6.69
CA ALA A 72 -7.88 10.34 7.02
C ALA A 72 -7.85 10.57 8.55
N CYS A 73 -8.48 9.68 9.32
CA CYS A 73 -8.49 9.75 10.78
C CYS A 73 -8.63 8.34 11.37
N LEU A 74 -7.50 7.73 11.73
CA LEU A 74 -7.49 6.47 12.44
C LEU A 74 -7.78 6.72 13.92
N THR A 75 -8.82 6.08 14.45
CA THR A 75 -9.22 6.17 15.86
C THR A 75 -9.11 4.79 16.51
N GLU A 76 -9.11 4.73 17.83
CA GLU A 76 -9.14 3.45 18.57
C GLU A 76 -10.35 2.60 18.15
N ALA A 77 -11.52 3.22 17.94
CA ALA A 77 -12.74 2.54 17.49
C ALA A 77 -12.61 1.89 16.10
N HIS A 78 -11.67 2.35 15.27
CA HIS A 78 -11.41 1.77 13.96
C HIS A 78 -10.46 0.56 14.01
N LYS A 79 -9.67 0.38 15.07
CA LYS A 79 -8.60 -0.63 15.12
C LYS A 79 -9.11 -2.06 14.94
N ASP A 80 -10.18 -2.42 15.65
CA ASP A 80 -10.78 -3.75 15.55
C ASP A 80 -11.27 -4.02 14.13
N ARG A 81 -11.90 -3.01 13.50
CA ARG A 81 -12.38 -3.14 12.12
C ARG A 81 -11.22 -3.25 11.12
N VAL A 82 -10.15 -2.48 11.30
CA VAL A 82 -8.94 -2.59 10.46
C VAL A 82 -8.31 -3.98 10.59
N TYR A 83 -8.21 -4.50 11.82
CA TYR A 83 -7.75 -5.85 12.09
C TYR A 83 -8.59 -6.90 11.35
N GLU A 84 -9.92 -6.84 11.49
CA GLU A 84 -10.86 -7.75 10.81
C GLU A 84 -10.68 -7.71 9.28
N GLN A 85 -10.68 -6.51 8.70
CA GLN A 85 -10.53 -6.33 7.25
C GLN A 85 -9.18 -6.87 6.76
N ARG A 86 -8.09 -6.65 7.51
CA ARG A 86 -6.79 -7.25 7.16
C ARG A 86 -6.86 -8.77 7.19
N VAL A 87 -7.41 -9.37 8.25
CA VAL A 87 -7.47 -10.84 8.37
C VAL A 87 -8.28 -11.42 7.21
N LEU A 88 -9.45 -10.85 6.91
CA LEU A 88 -10.26 -11.26 5.76
C LEU A 88 -9.50 -11.15 4.43
N ALA A 89 -8.78 -10.04 4.23
CA ALA A 89 -7.96 -9.84 3.04
C ALA A 89 -6.84 -10.89 2.91
N GLU A 90 -6.14 -11.20 4.00
CA GLU A 90 -5.07 -12.21 4.04
C GLU A 90 -5.58 -13.65 3.89
N THR A 91 -6.83 -13.92 4.29
CA THR A 91 -7.48 -15.22 4.06
C THR A 91 -7.86 -15.40 2.59
N ARG A 92 -8.32 -14.34 1.92
CA ARG A 92 -8.72 -14.40 0.50
C ARG A 92 -7.51 -14.40 -0.44
N LEU A 93 -6.49 -13.60 -0.13
CA LEU A 93 -5.33 -13.40 -0.99
C LEU A 93 -4.16 -14.31 -0.58
N SER A 94 -3.83 -15.28 -1.43
CA SER A 94 -2.83 -16.29 -1.11
C SER A 94 -1.42 -15.71 -0.91
N ARG A 95 -0.65 -16.34 -0.01
CA ARG A 95 0.75 -15.95 0.25
C ARG A 95 1.65 -16.01 -1.00
N PRO A 96 1.54 -17.02 -1.90
CA PRO A 96 2.32 -17.05 -3.14
C PRO A 96 2.07 -15.83 -4.04
N VAL A 97 0.80 -15.40 -4.19
CA VAL A 97 0.43 -14.22 -4.97
C VAL A 97 1.08 -12.96 -4.40
N MET A 98 0.93 -12.73 -3.10
CA MET A 98 1.56 -11.60 -2.40
C MET A 98 3.09 -11.62 -2.52
N LYS A 99 3.72 -12.80 -2.47
CA LYS A 99 5.17 -12.94 -2.65
C LYS A 99 5.60 -12.57 -4.07
N ALA A 100 4.89 -13.07 -5.08
CA ALA A 100 5.15 -12.77 -6.49
C ALA A 100 4.99 -11.28 -6.79
N PHE A 101 3.89 -10.67 -6.35
CA PHE A 101 3.64 -9.23 -6.46
C PHE A 101 4.79 -8.41 -5.87
N LYS A 102 5.16 -8.68 -4.61
CA LYS A 102 6.25 -7.96 -3.92
C LYS A 102 7.61 -8.15 -4.58
N ALA A 103 7.90 -9.34 -5.10
CA ALA A 103 9.15 -9.59 -5.82
C ALA A 103 9.19 -8.80 -7.13
N ARG A 104 8.08 -8.78 -7.87
CA ARG A 104 7.96 -8.07 -9.14
C ARG A 104 8.12 -6.56 -8.99
N ILE A 105 7.37 -5.91 -8.08
CA ILE A 105 7.48 -4.46 -7.90
C ILE A 105 8.86 -4.03 -7.41
N ARG A 106 9.57 -4.89 -6.65
CA ARG A 106 10.97 -4.67 -6.26
C ARG A 106 11.91 -4.74 -7.46
N ALA A 107 11.81 -5.81 -8.26
CA ALA A 107 12.62 -5.98 -9.45
C ALA A 107 12.38 -4.86 -10.48
N GLN A 108 11.16 -4.33 -10.54
CA GLN A 108 10.78 -3.19 -11.38
C GLN A 108 11.20 -1.83 -10.81
N GLY A 109 11.89 -1.80 -9.66
CA GLY A 109 12.49 -0.57 -9.13
C GLY A 109 11.53 0.38 -8.42
N LEU A 110 10.34 -0.06 -7.98
CA LEU A 110 9.39 0.82 -7.27
C LEU A 110 10.03 1.55 -6.07
N PHE A 111 10.91 0.84 -5.36
CA PHE A 111 11.61 1.37 -4.17
C PHE A 111 12.97 2.00 -4.48
N ALA A 112 13.39 2.04 -5.75
CA ALA A 112 14.66 2.63 -6.18
C ALA A 112 14.50 4.14 -6.44
N MET A 113 13.99 4.86 -5.44
CA MET A 113 13.75 6.31 -5.53
C MET A 113 15.06 7.09 -5.72
N PRO A 114 15.02 8.24 -6.39
CA PRO A 114 16.17 9.13 -6.48
C PRO A 114 16.66 9.54 -5.09
N ALA A 115 17.98 9.58 -4.90
CA ALA A 115 18.59 9.93 -3.62
C ALA A 115 18.22 11.33 -3.09
N SER A 116 17.81 12.24 -3.98
CA SER A 116 17.26 13.55 -3.60
C SER A 116 15.92 13.44 -2.90
N LEU A 117 15.04 12.54 -3.35
CA LEU A 117 13.73 12.30 -2.74
C LEU A 117 13.87 11.56 -1.40
N THR A 118 14.82 10.63 -1.29
CA THR A 118 15.10 9.91 -0.04
C THR A 118 15.56 10.86 1.07
N ARG A 119 16.53 11.75 0.79
CA ARG A 119 17.05 12.71 1.77
C ARG A 119 15.99 13.69 2.27
N GLN A 120 15.15 14.22 1.36
CA GLN A 120 14.07 15.13 1.73
C GLN A 120 13.05 14.50 2.71
N ILE A 121 12.87 13.18 2.66
CA ILE A 121 11.94 12.48 3.55
C ILE A 121 12.60 12.21 4.90
N GLU A 122 13.88 11.82 4.91
CA GLU A 122 14.66 11.62 6.15
C GLU A 122 14.74 12.93 6.95
N GLU A 123 14.99 14.06 6.29
CA GLU A 123 15.02 15.39 6.91
C GLU A 123 13.67 15.85 7.49
N LEU A 124 12.54 15.33 6.96
CA LEU A 124 11.20 15.62 7.48
C LEU A 124 10.83 14.72 8.67
N ASP A 125 11.27 13.46 8.67
CA ASP A 125 11.03 12.51 9.77
C ASP A 125 11.91 12.84 11.01
N ASP A 126 13.06 13.51 10.84
CA ASP A 126 13.93 13.97 11.94
C ASP A 126 13.52 15.35 12.53
N ALA A 127 12.56 16.04 11.89
CA ALA A 127 12.08 17.36 12.32
C ALA A 127 10.84 17.31 13.23
N ASP A 128 10.28 16.12 13.47
CA ASP A 128 9.16 15.81 14.39
C ASP A 128 9.64 15.01 15.61
#